data_AF-A0A0M0JME7-F1
#
_entry.id   AF-A0A0M0JME7-F1
#
_cell.length_a   1.000
_cell.length_b   1.000
_cell.length_c   1.000
_cell.angle_alpha   90.00
_cell.angle_beta   90.00
_cell.angle_gamma   90.00
#
_symmetry.space_group_name_H-M   'P 1'
#
loop_
_entity.id
_entity.type
_entity.pdbx_description
1 polymer ?
#
loop_
_entity_poly.entity_id
_entity_poly.type
_entity_poly.pdbx_seq_one_letter_code
_entity_poly.pdbx_strand_id
1 'polypeptide(L)'
;MNSSFRLLSYTHGFGGGGIVEPVGYFSLFRDIASFGYVVVAPRACDWGCRDDHASLPHDPNGFAHYYKQQLLAIEWAAAQSTEPFDRVDFARIGIAGHSMGGQATLFSSSGENASTHNITASVLHHAYSHEYPSAQVPMLVFTGTTDTTALPSWSKTMYEKVAPHLAKGFVNRKDTPHWEPITHPFGPYHPELALFTAAWLKLFVDKTPFADGLNYEELLFGSSNHSLCGGGDGSMEECEVSRASMDVEAH
;
A
#
# COMPACT_ATOMS: atom_id res chain seq x y z
N MET A 1 -25.99 -7.35 13.45
CA MET A 1 -24.80 -7.06 14.28
C MET A 1 -23.94 -6.11 13.47
N ASN A 2 -23.59 -4.94 14.00
CA ASN A 2 -22.79 -3.94 13.26
C ASN A 2 -21.38 -4.50 13.04
N SER A 3 -21.09 -5.06 11.87
CA SER A 3 -19.72 -5.11 11.36
C SER A 3 -19.27 -3.65 11.15
N SER A 4 -17.99 -3.31 11.20
CA SER A 4 -17.20 -3.54 10.01
C SER A 4 -15.78 -3.07 10.26
N PHE A 5 -14.86 -4.00 10.46
CA PHE A 5 -13.48 -3.72 10.10
C PHE A 5 -13.40 -3.59 8.57
N ARG A 6 -12.41 -2.85 8.07
CA ARG A 6 -12.05 -2.91 6.64
C ARG A 6 -10.97 -3.96 6.41
N LEU A 7 -10.94 -4.48 5.20
CA LEU A 7 -9.87 -5.36 4.77
C LEU A 7 -8.70 -4.52 4.23
N LEU A 8 -7.49 -4.89 4.64
CA LEU A 8 -6.26 -4.56 3.91
C LEU A 8 -5.64 -5.86 3.39
N SER A 9 -5.46 -5.98 2.07
CA SER A 9 -4.62 -7.04 1.49
C SER A 9 -3.19 -6.54 1.30
N TYR A 10 -2.22 -7.19 1.95
CA TYR A 10 -0.81 -6.78 1.92
C TYR A 10 0.09 -7.81 1.24
N THR A 11 0.87 -7.41 0.23
CA THR A 11 1.84 -8.31 -0.44
C THR A 11 3.27 -8.02 0.01
N HIS A 12 4.00 -9.09 0.34
CA HIS A 12 5.40 -9.00 0.73
C HIS A 12 6.35 -8.81 -0.46
N GLY A 13 7.56 -8.32 -0.18
CA GLY A 13 8.69 -8.28 -1.12
C GLY A 13 9.34 -9.63 -1.38
N PHE A 14 10.32 -9.66 -2.27
CA PHE A 14 11.10 -10.86 -2.60
C PHE A 14 11.80 -11.43 -1.35
N GLY A 15 11.59 -12.73 -1.07
CA GLY A 15 12.10 -13.40 0.12
C GLY A 15 11.36 -13.05 1.43
N GLY A 16 10.27 -12.28 1.34
CA GLY A 16 9.46 -11.84 2.48
C GLY A 16 8.21 -12.67 2.75
N GLY A 17 8.01 -13.76 2.02
CA GLY A 17 6.84 -14.63 2.08
C GLY A 17 6.98 -15.81 3.03
N GLY A 18 6.14 -16.82 2.86
CA GLY A 18 6.24 -18.09 3.58
C GLY A 18 6.27 -17.92 5.11
N ILE A 19 7.37 -18.37 5.72
CA ILE A 19 7.57 -18.28 7.18
C ILE A 19 8.13 -16.92 7.63
N VAL A 20 8.63 -16.10 6.69
CA VAL A 20 9.21 -14.78 6.96
C VAL A 20 8.11 -13.73 7.11
N GLU A 21 7.07 -13.79 6.28
CA GLU A 21 5.95 -12.83 6.30
C GLU A 21 5.45 -12.45 7.71
N PRO A 22 5.07 -13.41 8.59
CA PRO A 22 4.47 -13.06 9.87
C PRO A 22 5.47 -12.48 10.88
N VAL A 23 6.79 -12.64 10.68
CA VAL A 23 7.83 -12.09 11.57
C VAL A 23 8.49 -10.84 10.99
N GLY A 24 8.61 -10.78 9.66
CA GLY A 24 9.22 -9.68 8.93
C GLY A 24 8.35 -8.44 8.91
N TYR A 25 7.03 -8.58 8.80
CA TYR A 25 6.10 -7.44 8.74
C TYR A 25 5.23 -7.30 10.00
N PHE A 26 5.56 -8.03 11.08
CA PHE A 26 4.77 -8.05 12.31
C PHE A 26 4.43 -6.65 12.84
N SER A 27 5.42 -5.78 12.99
CA SER A 27 5.20 -4.43 13.53
C SER A 27 4.29 -3.60 12.62
N LEU A 28 4.54 -3.64 11.31
CA LEU A 28 3.70 -2.95 10.32
C LEU A 28 2.25 -3.42 10.39
N PHE A 29 2.03 -4.74 10.41
CA PHE A 29 0.68 -5.31 10.44
C PHE A 29 -0.03 -5.04 11.75
N ARG A 30 0.67 -5.15 12.88
CA ARG A 30 0.13 -4.81 14.20
C ARG A 30 -0.31 -3.35 14.24
N ASP A 31 0.53 -2.44 13.75
CA ASP A 31 0.26 -1.02 13.85
C ASP A 31 -0.87 -0.61 12.88
N ILE A 32 -0.93 -1.15 11.67
CA ILE A 32 -2.09 -0.94 10.78
C ILE A 32 -3.37 -1.55 11.37
N ALA A 33 -3.31 -2.76 11.92
CA ALA A 33 -4.47 -3.42 12.53
C ALA A 33 -5.01 -2.62 13.74
N SER A 34 -4.14 -1.86 14.44
CA SER A 34 -4.55 -0.99 15.55
C SER A 34 -5.50 0.14 15.11
N PHE A 35 -5.55 0.47 13.82
CA PHE A 35 -6.51 1.41 13.22
C PHE A 35 -7.80 0.73 12.73
N GLY A 36 -8.06 -0.52 13.11
CA GLY A 36 -9.29 -1.22 12.79
C GLY A 36 -9.33 -1.87 11.40
N TYR A 37 -8.18 -2.38 10.94
CA TYR A 37 -8.10 -3.19 9.73
C TYR A 37 -7.90 -4.67 10.06
N VAL A 38 -8.57 -5.53 9.30
CA VAL A 38 -8.18 -6.94 9.17
C VAL A 38 -7.14 -7.01 8.04
N VAL A 39 -5.91 -7.37 8.39
CA VAL A 39 -4.81 -7.50 7.43
C VAL A 39 -4.70 -8.94 6.97
N VAL A 40 -4.71 -9.16 5.66
CA VAL A 40 -4.49 -10.47 5.04
C VAL A 40 -3.28 -10.36 4.11
N ALA A 41 -2.31 -11.24 4.29
CA ALA A 41 -1.12 -11.29 3.45
C ALA A 41 -0.94 -12.69 2.86
N PRO A 42 -0.85 -12.83 1.52
CA PRO A 42 -0.54 -14.12 0.93
C PRO A 42 0.90 -14.51 1.28
N ARG A 43 1.12 -15.80 1.56
CA ARG A 43 2.46 -16.37 1.79
C ARG A 43 3.13 -16.89 0.52
N ALA A 44 2.37 -16.94 -0.58
CA ALA A 44 2.78 -17.51 -1.85
C ALA A 44 3.81 -16.64 -2.56
N CYS A 45 4.54 -17.23 -3.51
CA CYS A 45 5.48 -16.52 -4.38
C CYS A 45 6.66 -15.83 -3.65
N ASP A 46 7.11 -16.42 -2.53
CA ASP A 46 8.26 -15.94 -1.74
C ASP A 46 9.50 -15.62 -2.61
N TRP A 47 9.87 -16.52 -3.52
CA TRP A 47 10.99 -16.34 -4.46
C TRP A 47 10.51 -16.29 -5.92
N GLY A 48 9.29 -15.79 -6.12
CA GLY A 48 8.55 -15.88 -7.39
C GLY A 48 7.54 -17.02 -7.38
N CYS A 49 6.46 -16.85 -8.15
CA CYS A 49 5.42 -17.84 -8.31
C CYS A 49 5.96 -19.08 -9.06
N ARG A 50 5.74 -20.27 -8.49
CA ARG A 50 6.23 -21.54 -9.06
C ARG A 50 5.27 -22.16 -10.07
N ASP A 51 4.01 -21.82 -9.94
CA ASP A 51 2.91 -22.20 -10.81
C ASP A 51 2.75 -21.23 -11.99
N ASP A 52 3.24 -19.99 -11.84
CA ASP A 52 3.25 -18.96 -12.87
C ASP A 52 4.65 -18.34 -13.00
N HIS A 53 5.44 -18.88 -13.93
CA HIS A 53 6.83 -18.45 -14.14
C HIS A 53 6.98 -17.19 -15.01
N ALA A 54 5.88 -16.48 -15.30
CA ALA A 54 5.95 -15.25 -16.08
C ALA A 54 6.76 -14.16 -15.36
N SER A 55 7.54 -13.41 -16.13
CA SER A 55 8.39 -12.33 -15.63
C SER A 55 8.22 -11.11 -16.52
N LEU A 56 8.20 -9.93 -15.92
CA LEU A 56 8.27 -8.68 -16.68
C LEU A 56 9.74 -8.43 -17.07
N PRO A 57 9.99 -7.61 -18.12
CA PRO A 57 11.34 -7.20 -18.45
C PRO A 57 12.05 -6.59 -17.24
N HIS A 58 13.28 -7.04 -16.98
CA HIS A 58 14.15 -6.60 -15.88
C HIS A 58 13.72 -7.00 -14.46
N ASP A 59 12.59 -7.68 -14.31
CA ASP A 59 12.16 -8.22 -13.02
C ASP A 59 12.71 -9.62 -12.76
N PRO A 60 12.98 -9.97 -11.49
CA PRO A 60 13.14 -11.35 -11.04
C PRO A 60 12.06 -12.31 -11.54
N ASN A 61 12.44 -13.57 -11.69
CA ASN A 61 11.57 -14.57 -12.30
C ASN A 61 10.30 -14.86 -11.50
N GLY A 62 9.18 -15.02 -12.20
CA GLY A 62 7.91 -15.49 -11.62
C GLY A 62 7.10 -14.42 -10.87
N PHE A 63 7.36 -13.13 -11.12
CA PHE A 63 6.65 -12.03 -10.46
C PHE A 63 5.62 -11.32 -11.33
N ALA A 64 5.58 -11.54 -12.66
CA ALA A 64 4.70 -10.77 -13.55
C ALA A 64 3.21 -10.86 -13.17
N HIS A 65 2.81 -11.97 -12.57
CA HIS A 65 1.44 -12.20 -12.15
C HIS A 65 1.29 -12.32 -10.62
N TYR A 66 2.28 -11.89 -9.85
CA TYR A 66 2.23 -11.95 -8.38
C TYR A 66 1.03 -11.19 -7.80
N TYR A 67 0.56 -10.13 -8.47
CA TYR A 67 -0.68 -9.42 -8.13
C TYR A 67 -1.90 -10.34 -7.96
N LYS A 68 -1.98 -11.45 -8.72
CA LYS A 68 -3.07 -12.42 -8.59
C LYS A 68 -3.14 -13.03 -7.19
N GLN A 69 -2.02 -13.14 -6.48
CA GLN A 69 -2.02 -13.64 -5.09
C GLN A 69 -2.64 -12.64 -4.12
N GLN A 70 -2.52 -11.34 -4.39
CA GLN A 70 -3.21 -10.30 -3.61
C GLN A 70 -4.73 -10.38 -3.84
N LEU A 71 -5.14 -10.56 -5.09
CA LEU A 71 -6.54 -10.72 -5.48
C LEU A 71 -7.15 -11.99 -4.88
N LEU A 72 -6.45 -13.13 -4.96
CA LEU A 72 -6.86 -14.38 -4.33
C LEU A 72 -6.94 -14.28 -2.80
N ALA A 73 -6.07 -13.49 -2.16
CA ALA A 73 -6.15 -13.26 -0.72
C ALA A 73 -7.41 -12.49 -0.33
N ILE A 74 -7.86 -11.54 -1.16
CA ILE A 74 -9.13 -10.84 -1.00
C ILE A 74 -10.29 -11.82 -1.13
N GLU A 75 -10.32 -12.61 -2.20
CA GLU A 75 -11.37 -13.60 -2.44
C GLU A 75 -11.45 -14.64 -1.31
N TRP A 76 -10.30 -15.15 -0.87
CA TRP A 76 -10.21 -16.09 0.23
C TRP A 76 -10.79 -15.49 1.51
N ALA A 77 -10.46 -14.24 1.83
CA ALA A 77 -10.97 -13.55 3.02
C ALA A 77 -12.49 -13.36 2.95
N ALA A 78 -13.02 -12.96 1.78
CA ALA A 78 -14.45 -12.77 1.55
C ALA A 78 -15.26 -14.07 1.65
N ALA A 79 -14.63 -15.21 1.37
CA ALA A 79 -15.24 -16.53 1.51
C ALA A 79 -15.29 -17.06 2.96
N GLN A 80 -14.62 -16.40 3.91
CA GLN A 80 -14.62 -16.85 5.30
C GLN A 80 -15.88 -16.38 6.05
N SER A 81 -16.40 -17.24 6.92
CA SER A 81 -17.62 -16.97 7.70
C SER A 81 -17.38 -16.96 9.21
N THR A 82 -16.13 -16.84 9.66
CA THR A 82 -15.73 -16.86 11.07
C THR A 82 -14.93 -15.62 11.43
N GLU A 83 -14.85 -15.30 12.73
CA GLU A 83 -14.02 -14.19 13.21
C GLU A 83 -12.56 -14.33 12.73
N PRO A 84 -11.92 -13.23 12.27
CA PRO A 84 -12.44 -11.85 12.19
C PRO A 84 -13.25 -11.51 10.93
N PHE A 85 -13.36 -12.42 9.96
CA PHE A 85 -13.88 -12.14 8.62
C PHE A 85 -15.40 -11.94 8.56
N ASP A 86 -16.16 -12.56 9.46
CA ASP A 86 -17.59 -12.31 9.64
C ASP A 86 -17.93 -10.87 10.06
N ARG A 87 -16.91 -10.09 10.45
CA ARG A 87 -16.99 -8.68 10.84
C ARG A 87 -16.33 -7.73 9.84
N VAL A 88 -15.93 -8.19 8.65
CA VAL A 88 -15.31 -7.35 7.63
C VAL A 88 -16.36 -6.82 6.64
N ASP A 89 -16.26 -5.55 6.24
CA ASP A 89 -17.00 -5.02 5.09
C ASP A 89 -16.12 -5.09 3.84
N PHE A 90 -16.52 -5.96 2.91
CA PHE A 90 -15.84 -6.18 1.64
C PHE A 90 -16.32 -5.26 0.51
N ALA A 91 -17.19 -4.28 0.79
CA ALA A 91 -17.64 -3.32 -0.21
C ALA A 91 -16.54 -2.34 -0.66
N ARG A 92 -15.52 -2.13 0.18
CA ARG A 92 -14.34 -1.30 -0.13
C ARG A 92 -13.11 -1.88 0.52
N ILE A 93 -12.10 -2.17 -0.28
CA ILE A 93 -10.88 -2.86 0.13
C ILE A 93 -9.68 -1.95 -0.10
N GLY A 94 -8.80 -1.92 0.90
CA GLY A 94 -7.46 -1.36 0.77
C GLY A 94 -6.48 -2.42 0.31
N ILE A 95 -5.49 -2.01 -0.48
CA ILE A 95 -4.34 -2.85 -0.80
C ILE A 95 -3.04 -2.12 -0.51
N ALA A 96 -2.02 -2.87 -0.09
CA ALA A 96 -0.68 -2.34 0.06
C ALA A 96 0.38 -3.41 -0.21
N GLY A 97 1.63 -2.99 -0.40
CA GLY A 97 2.69 -3.97 -0.55
C GLY A 97 4.08 -3.37 -0.62
N HIS A 98 5.06 -4.19 -0.28
CA HIS A 98 6.47 -3.81 -0.23
C HIS A 98 7.29 -4.40 -1.37
N SER A 99 8.18 -3.64 -2.00
CA SER A 99 9.12 -4.16 -3.00
C SER A 99 8.39 -4.84 -4.17
N MET A 100 8.62 -6.13 -4.42
CA MET A 100 7.82 -6.93 -5.36
C MET A 100 6.32 -6.98 -5.02
N GLY A 101 5.97 -6.90 -3.75
CA GLY A 101 4.59 -6.69 -3.32
C GLY A 101 4.05 -5.31 -3.69
N GLY A 102 4.91 -4.29 -3.72
CA GLY A 102 4.57 -2.97 -4.23
C GLY A 102 4.22 -3.00 -5.72
N GLN A 103 4.97 -3.77 -6.52
CA GLN A 103 4.59 -4.07 -7.91
C GLN A 103 3.26 -4.80 -7.99
N ALA A 104 3.09 -5.88 -7.22
CA ALA A 104 1.83 -6.60 -7.19
C ALA A 104 0.64 -5.67 -6.86
N THR A 105 0.85 -4.75 -5.92
CA THR A 105 -0.14 -3.73 -5.54
C THR A 105 -0.44 -2.74 -6.66
N LEU A 106 0.58 -2.31 -7.41
CA LEU A 106 0.40 -1.46 -8.60
C LEU A 106 -0.46 -2.16 -9.66
N PHE A 107 -0.21 -3.45 -9.93
CA PHE A 107 -0.99 -4.20 -10.92
C PHE A 107 -2.41 -4.54 -10.42
N SER A 108 -2.59 -4.81 -9.12
CA SER A 108 -3.91 -5.01 -8.51
C SER A 108 -4.76 -3.72 -8.55
N SER A 109 -4.12 -2.55 -8.46
CA SER A 109 -4.81 -1.25 -8.51
C SER A 109 -5.11 -0.77 -9.94
N SER A 110 -4.64 -1.49 -10.96
CA SER A 110 -4.75 -1.11 -12.37
C SER A 110 -5.81 -1.89 -13.14
N GLY A 111 -6.26 -1.31 -14.25
CA GLY A 111 -7.21 -1.94 -15.16
C GLY A 111 -8.51 -2.36 -14.48
N GLU A 112 -9.07 -3.50 -14.90
CA GLU A 112 -10.31 -4.04 -14.34
C GLU A 112 -10.11 -4.73 -12.97
N ASN A 113 -8.86 -4.97 -12.54
CA ASN A 113 -8.59 -5.64 -11.26
C ASN A 113 -9.18 -4.85 -10.08
N ALA A 114 -9.03 -3.53 -10.11
CA ALA A 114 -9.50 -2.67 -9.03
C ALA A 114 -11.02 -2.73 -8.87
N SER A 115 -11.77 -2.58 -9.97
CA SER A 115 -13.24 -2.59 -9.94
C SER A 115 -13.82 -3.97 -9.65
N THR A 116 -13.21 -5.04 -10.18
CA THR A 116 -13.67 -6.43 -9.96
C THR A 116 -13.47 -6.91 -8.52
N HIS A 117 -12.53 -6.32 -7.77
CA HIS A 117 -12.21 -6.70 -6.39
C HIS A 117 -12.57 -5.63 -5.36
N ASN A 118 -13.40 -4.65 -5.72
CA ASN A 118 -13.81 -3.53 -4.84
C ASN A 118 -12.62 -2.78 -4.19
N ILE A 119 -11.47 -2.73 -4.88
CA ILE A 119 -10.30 -2.01 -4.40
C ILE A 119 -10.58 -0.53 -4.57
N THR A 120 -10.39 0.26 -3.50
CA THR A 120 -10.68 1.71 -3.52
C THR A 120 -9.51 2.59 -3.13
N ALA A 121 -8.39 2.00 -2.70
CA ALA A 121 -7.16 2.71 -2.39
C ALA A 121 -5.96 1.76 -2.41
N SER A 122 -4.80 2.27 -2.81
CA SER A 122 -3.55 1.51 -2.80
C SER A 122 -2.41 2.29 -2.13
N VAL A 123 -1.56 1.60 -1.38
CA VAL A 123 -0.34 2.15 -0.79
C VAL A 123 0.88 1.31 -1.16
N LEU A 124 1.89 1.91 -1.77
CA LEU A 124 3.09 1.23 -2.25
C LEU A 124 4.25 1.57 -1.32
N HIS A 125 4.95 0.56 -0.81
CA HIS A 125 6.15 0.73 0.01
C HIS A 125 7.38 0.28 -0.77
N HIS A 126 8.25 1.21 -1.17
CA HIS A 126 9.50 0.91 -1.89
C HIS A 126 9.29 -0.05 -3.08
N ALA A 127 8.33 0.24 -3.94
CA ALA A 127 7.87 -0.69 -4.97
C ALA A 127 8.94 -0.98 -6.04
N TYR A 128 9.21 -2.27 -6.28
CA TYR A 128 10.16 -2.74 -7.28
C TYR A 128 9.42 -3.08 -8.57
N SER A 129 9.38 -2.16 -9.54
CA SER A 129 8.75 -2.42 -10.84
C SER A 129 9.46 -1.65 -11.95
N HIS A 130 9.57 -2.31 -13.11
CA HIS A 130 10.02 -1.68 -14.36
C HIS A 130 8.88 -1.41 -15.33
N GLU A 131 7.66 -1.84 -14.99
CA GLU A 131 6.44 -1.51 -15.70
C GLU A 131 5.49 -0.71 -14.81
N TYR A 132 4.79 0.25 -15.41
CA TYR A 132 4.04 1.26 -14.67
C TYR A 132 2.61 1.40 -15.21
N PRO A 133 1.77 0.36 -15.05
CA PRO A 133 0.36 0.50 -15.39
C PRO A 133 -0.27 1.61 -14.53
N SER A 134 -1.25 2.32 -15.09
CA SER A 134 -1.89 3.44 -14.38
C SER A 134 -2.88 2.90 -13.35
N ALA A 135 -2.72 3.30 -12.09
CA ALA A 135 -3.67 2.98 -11.02
C ALA A 135 -5.04 3.61 -11.32
N GLN A 136 -6.10 2.88 -11.01
CA GLN A 136 -7.50 3.32 -11.16
C GLN A 136 -8.11 3.84 -9.86
N VAL A 137 -7.32 3.87 -8.78
CA VAL A 137 -7.74 4.26 -7.43
C VAL A 137 -6.73 5.23 -6.83
N PRO A 138 -7.11 6.00 -5.80
CA PRO A 138 -6.17 6.80 -5.04
C PRO A 138 -4.93 6.01 -4.59
N MET A 139 -3.74 6.52 -4.94
CA MET A 139 -2.47 5.85 -4.70
C MET A 139 -1.46 6.70 -3.92
N LEU A 140 -0.92 6.16 -2.84
CA LEU A 140 0.18 6.75 -2.09
C LEU A 140 1.45 5.91 -2.25
N VAL A 141 2.56 6.52 -2.63
CA VAL A 141 3.82 5.83 -2.93
C VAL A 141 4.91 6.31 -1.96
N PHE A 142 5.45 5.39 -1.17
CA PHE A 142 6.59 5.62 -0.28
C PHE A 142 7.88 5.07 -0.88
N THR A 143 8.97 5.80 -0.70
CA THR A 143 10.32 5.44 -1.10
C THR A 143 11.33 6.17 -0.20
N GLY A 144 12.62 5.88 -0.32
CA GLY A 144 13.64 6.61 0.43
C GLY A 144 14.96 6.82 -0.30
N THR A 145 15.69 7.85 0.10
CA THR A 145 16.90 8.29 -0.62
C THR A 145 18.06 7.30 -0.57
N THR A 146 18.04 6.34 0.36
CA THR A 146 19.06 5.29 0.48
C THR A 146 18.55 3.94 -0.01
N ASP A 147 17.37 3.90 -0.64
CA ASP A 147 16.91 2.72 -1.36
C ASP A 147 17.70 2.54 -2.67
N THR A 148 18.57 1.53 -2.66
CA THR A 148 19.38 1.11 -3.82
C THR A 148 18.81 -0.12 -4.52
N THR A 149 17.69 -0.67 -4.03
CA THR A 149 17.00 -1.84 -4.60
C THR A 149 15.83 -1.40 -5.47
N ALA A 150 14.93 -0.58 -4.94
CA ALA A 150 13.85 0.08 -5.67
C ALA A 150 14.12 1.58 -5.71
N LEU A 151 14.72 2.04 -6.81
CA LEU A 151 15.19 3.43 -6.89
C LEU A 151 14.02 4.42 -6.75
N PRO A 152 14.20 5.56 -6.04
CA PRO A 152 13.16 6.58 -5.90
C PRO A 152 12.58 7.09 -7.22
N SER A 153 13.36 7.08 -8.31
CA SER A 153 12.89 7.45 -9.65
C SER A 153 11.82 6.51 -10.21
N TRP A 154 11.82 5.23 -9.82
CA TRP A 154 10.77 4.28 -10.20
C TRP A 154 9.47 4.60 -9.47
N SER A 155 9.55 4.84 -8.16
CA SER A 155 8.43 5.31 -7.34
C SER A 155 7.86 6.64 -7.85
N LYS A 156 8.72 7.57 -8.27
CA LYS A 156 8.28 8.84 -8.89
C LYS A 156 7.53 8.60 -10.20
N THR A 157 8.02 7.69 -11.03
CA THR A 157 7.36 7.29 -12.29
C THR A 157 5.96 6.71 -12.02
N MET A 158 5.80 5.87 -10.99
CA MET A 158 4.50 5.33 -10.58
C MET A 158 3.54 6.45 -10.19
N TYR A 159 3.99 7.40 -9.37
CA TYR A 159 3.19 8.57 -8.95
C TYR A 159 2.76 9.46 -10.13
N GLU A 160 3.66 9.71 -11.08
CA GLU A 160 3.38 10.53 -12.25
C GLU A 160 2.36 9.89 -13.20
N LYS A 161 2.30 8.55 -13.24
CA LYS A 161 1.34 7.77 -14.03
C LYS A 161 -0.08 7.75 -13.46
N VAL A 162 -0.28 8.19 -12.22
CA VAL A 162 -1.63 8.29 -11.63
C VAL A 162 -2.39 9.43 -12.28
N ALA A 163 -3.60 9.12 -12.76
CA ALA A 163 -4.47 10.07 -13.43
C ALA A 163 -4.79 11.28 -12.53
N PRO A 164 -4.87 12.50 -13.08
CA PRO A 164 -5.00 13.73 -12.29
C PRO A 164 -6.29 13.82 -11.47
N HIS A 165 -7.37 13.15 -11.91
CA HIS A 165 -8.65 13.10 -11.20
C HIS A 165 -8.63 12.17 -9.98
N LEU A 166 -7.54 11.43 -9.73
CA LEU A 166 -7.35 10.61 -8.55
C LEU A 166 -6.47 11.33 -7.54
N ALA A 167 -6.77 11.16 -6.25
CA ALA A 167 -5.86 11.61 -5.21
C ALA A 167 -4.57 10.77 -5.28
N LYS A 168 -3.42 11.43 -5.13
CA LYS A 168 -2.13 10.76 -5.20
C LYS A 168 -1.10 11.39 -4.28
N GLY A 169 -0.16 10.57 -3.83
CA GLY A 169 0.99 11.05 -3.07
C GLY A 169 2.28 10.33 -3.42
N PHE A 170 3.39 11.05 -3.31
CA PHE A 170 4.75 10.59 -3.42
C PHE A 170 5.53 11.06 -2.20
N VAL A 171 6.16 10.13 -1.51
CA VAL A 171 6.91 10.38 -0.27
C VAL A 171 8.31 9.80 -0.45
N ASN A 172 9.31 10.65 -0.63
CA ASN A 172 10.72 10.28 -0.71
C ASN A 172 11.44 10.78 0.54
N ARG A 173 11.58 9.87 1.52
CA ARG A 173 12.15 10.21 2.82
C ARG A 173 13.68 10.13 2.82
N LYS A 174 14.33 11.10 3.46
CA LYS A 174 15.79 11.10 3.64
C LYS A 174 16.24 9.91 4.47
N ASP A 175 17.44 9.42 4.14
CA ASP A 175 18.18 8.40 4.88
C ASP A 175 17.40 7.08 5.06
N THR A 176 16.41 6.83 4.21
CA THR A 176 15.48 5.71 4.35
C THR A 176 15.79 4.60 3.35
N PRO A 177 16.13 3.39 3.84
CA PRO A 177 16.50 2.27 2.97
C PRO A 177 15.27 1.46 2.54
N HIS A 178 15.48 0.59 1.56
CA HIS A 178 14.46 -0.34 1.03
C HIS A 178 13.68 -1.10 2.12
N TRP A 179 14.41 -1.55 3.15
CA TRP A 179 13.92 -2.48 4.17
C TRP A 179 13.08 -1.80 5.27
N GLU A 180 12.79 -0.50 5.15
CA GLU A 180 12.00 0.26 6.13
C GLU A 180 10.73 -0.46 6.61
N PRO A 181 9.93 -1.15 5.78
CA PRO A 181 8.72 -1.81 6.29
C PRO A 181 8.99 -3.04 7.18
N ILE A 182 10.25 -3.50 7.27
CA ILE A 182 10.64 -4.74 7.95
C ILE A 182 10.92 -4.50 9.44
N THR A 183 10.31 -5.35 10.27
CA THR A 183 10.35 -5.38 11.73
C THR A 183 11.78 -5.53 12.29
N HIS A 184 12.10 -4.75 13.33
CA HIS A 184 13.33 -4.89 14.09
C HIS A 184 13.41 -6.27 14.80
N PRO A 185 14.58 -6.93 14.86
CA PRO A 185 15.92 -6.47 14.42
C PRO A 185 16.24 -6.76 12.95
N PHE A 186 15.30 -7.31 12.17
CA PHE A 186 15.55 -7.69 10.78
C PHE A 186 15.57 -6.49 9.83
N GLY A 187 14.89 -5.41 10.19
CA GLY A 187 14.91 -4.15 9.46
C GLY A 187 14.68 -2.92 10.35
N PRO A 188 14.81 -1.72 9.77
CA PRO A 188 14.69 -0.46 10.49
C PRO A 188 13.24 0.05 10.57
N TYR A 189 12.30 -0.82 10.96
CA TYR A 189 10.87 -0.50 11.01
C TYR A 189 10.56 0.92 11.51
N HIS A 190 9.79 1.66 10.70
CA HIS A 190 9.34 3.02 11.01
C HIS A 190 7.82 3.05 11.28
N PRO A 191 7.38 3.37 12.51
CA PRO A 191 5.95 3.37 12.86
C PRO A 191 5.09 4.34 12.06
N GLU A 192 5.63 5.50 11.66
CA GLU A 192 4.87 6.52 10.94
C GLU A 192 4.49 6.05 9.52
N LEU A 193 5.25 5.12 8.93
CA LEU A 193 4.86 4.43 7.69
C LEU A 193 3.48 3.76 7.84
N ALA A 194 3.24 3.08 8.98
CA ALA A 194 1.96 2.45 9.29
C ALA A 194 0.87 3.50 9.53
N LEU A 195 1.19 4.60 10.23
CA LEU A 195 0.25 5.70 10.48
C LEU A 195 -0.24 6.32 9.17
N PHE A 196 0.65 6.69 8.26
CA PHE A 196 0.26 7.35 7.01
C PHE A 196 -0.33 6.38 6.00
N THR A 197 0.06 5.10 6.04
CA THR A 197 -0.66 4.04 5.34
C THR A 197 -2.11 3.96 5.83
N ALA A 198 -2.33 3.88 7.14
CA ALA A 198 -3.67 3.84 7.73
C ALA A 198 -4.47 5.11 7.45
N ALA A 199 -3.83 6.30 7.51
CA ALA A 199 -4.47 7.57 7.20
C ALA A 199 -5.02 7.59 5.76
N TRP A 200 -4.22 7.10 4.79
CA TRP A 200 -4.65 7.00 3.40
C TRP A 200 -5.87 6.10 3.26
N LEU A 201 -5.82 4.92 3.87
CA LEU A 201 -6.91 3.98 3.84
C LEU A 201 -8.17 4.53 4.56
N LYS A 202 -8.01 5.27 5.66
CA LYS A 202 -9.14 5.89 6.39
C LYS A 202 -9.89 6.90 5.51
N LEU A 203 -9.18 7.70 4.72
CA LEU A 203 -9.81 8.64 3.80
C LEU A 203 -10.48 7.94 2.62
N PHE A 204 -9.81 6.97 2.01
CA PHE A 204 -10.23 6.47 0.70
C PHE A 204 -11.01 5.15 0.74
N VAL A 205 -10.76 4.29 1.74
CA VAL A 205 -11.49 3.04 1.99
C VAL A 205 -12.61 3.27 3.01
N ASP A 206 -12.30 3.82 4.19
CA ASP A 206 -13.31 3.98 5.24
C ASP A 206 -14.25 5.15 4.95
N LYS A 207 -13.78 6.14 4.18
CA LYS A 207 -14.43 7.45 3.99
C LYS A 207 -14.66 8.17 5.33
N THR A 208 -13.69 8.07 6.22
CA THR A 208 -13.76 8.59 7.59
C THR A 208 -12.60 9.55 7.83
N PRO A 209 -12.78 10.87 7.59
CA PRO A 209 -11.73 11.86 7.79
C PRO A 209 -11.34 12.09 9.24
N PHE A 210 -12.21 11.74 10.19
CA PHE A 210 -11.96 11.87 11.63
C PHE A 210 -12.32 10.58 12.36
N ALA A 211 -11.32 9.91 12.94
CA ALA A 211 -11.48 8.79 13.87
C ALA A 211 -10.22 8.66 14.74
N ASP A 212 -10.26 7.84 15.78
CA ASP A 212 -9.10 7.52 16.63
C ASP A 212 -8.43 8.76 17.28
N GLY A 213 -9.18 9.87 17.40
CA GLY A 213 -8.67 11.16 17.87
C GLY A 213 -7.84 11.94 16.85
N LEU A 214 -7.81 11.49 15.60
CA LEU A 214 -7.01 12.04 14.50
C LEU A 214 -7.88 12.67 13.42
N ASN A 215 -7.32 13.68 12.76
CA ASN A 215 -7.85 14.24 11.51
C ASN A 215 -6.96 13.76 10.36
N TYR A 216 -7.40 12.75 9.61
CA TYR A 216 -6.61 12.13 8.55
C TYR A 216 -6.44 13.04 7.32
N GLU A 217 -7.38 13.96 7.07
CA GLU A 217 -7.22 14.99 6.03
C GLU A 217 -6.06 15.93 6.37
N GLU A 218 -5.96 16.36 7.63
CA GLU A 218 -4.86 17.22 8.08
C GLU A 218 -3.53 16.44 8.14
N LEU A 219 -3.55 15.17 8.57
CA LEU A 219 -2.36 14.33 8.54
C LEU A 219 -1.81 14.16 7.13
N LEU A 220 -2.65 13.97 6.11
CA LEU A 220 -2.16 13.72 4.76
C LEU A 220 -1.91 15.00 3.96
N PHE A 221 -2.80 15.98 4.04
CA PHE A 221 -2.81 17.14 3.15
C PHE A 221 -2.64 18.48 3.87
N GLY A 222 -2.43 18.44 5.20
CA GLY A 222 -2.16 19.63 6.00
C GLY A 222 -0.74 20.14 5.84
N SER A 223 -0.44 21.25 6.50
CA SER A 223 0.88 21.90 6.48
C SER A 223 1.55 21.97 7.86
N SER A 224 0.96 21.31 8.87
CA SER A 224 1.57 21.22 10.20
C SER A 224 2.83 20.35 10.19
N ASN A 225 3.69 20.48 11.19
CA ASN A 225 4.84 19.59 11.38
C ASN A 225 4.48 18.13 11.67
N HIS A 226 3.18 17.84 11.84
CA HIS A 226 2.64 16.50 12.02
C HIS A 226 2.00 15.94 10.74
N SER A 227 1.86 16.76 9.69
CA SER A 227 1.38 16.27 8.39
C SER A 227 2.49 15.53 7.65
N LEU A 228 2.10 14.64 6.74
CA LEU A 228 2.97 13.74 5.99
C LEU A 228 4.14 14.49 5.35
N CYS A 229 3.85 15.48 4.51
CA CYS A 229 4.89 16.30 3.88
C CYS A 229 5.40 17.45 4.76
N GLY A 230 4.75 17.73 5.89
CA GLY A 230 5.19 18.74 6.86
C GLY A 230 6.26 18.27 7.84
N GLY A 231 6.63 16.99 7.79
CA GLY A 231 7.65 16.38 8.65
C GLY A 231 7.11 15.33 9.62
N GLY A 232 5.82 15.01 9.55
CA GLY A 232 5.18 13.99 10.38
C GLY A 232 5.72 12.58 10.14
N ASP A 233 6.20 12.29 8.93
CA ASP A 233 6.91 11.05 8.58
C ASP A 233 8.44 11.29 8.57
N GLY A 234 8.94 12.32 9.24
CA GLY A 234 10.36 12.67 9.26
C GLY A 234 10.84 13.56 8.11
N SER A 235 12.16 13.65 7.93
CA SER A 235 12.78 14.56 6.96
C SER A 235 12.60 14.08 5.52
N MET A 236 12.04 14.94 4.67
CA MET A 236 11.79 14.63 3.26
C MET A 236 12.89 15.16 2.34
N GLU A 237 13.21 14.39 1.30
CA GLU A 237 13.92 14.88 0.12
C GLU A 237 12.91 15.50 -0.85
N GLU A 238 11.81 14.79 -1.07
CA GLU A 238 10.71 15.22 -1.91
C GLU A 238 9.42 14.65 -1.34
N CYS A 239 8.37 15.47 -1.25
CA CYS A 239 7.07 15.00 -0.82
C CYS A 239 5.99 15.81 -1.53
N GLU A 240 5.09 15.10 -2.21
CA GLU A 240 3.96 15.68 -2.90
C GLU A 240 2.71 14.88 -2.55
N VAL A 241 1.65 15.57 -2.16
CA VAL A 241 0.35 14.97 -1.84
C VAL A 241 -0.73 15.87 -2.42
N SER A 242 -1.62 15.28 -3.19
CA SER A 242 -2.69 16.00 -3.88
C SER A 242 -4.01 15.28 -3.74
N ARG A 243 -5.07 16.08 -3.58
CA ARG A 243 -6.43 15.59 -3.69
C ARG A 243 -6.75 15.34 -5.16
N ALA A 244 -7.74 14.50 -5.40
CA ALA A 244 -8.37 14.40 -6.72
C ALA A 244 -8.68 15.81 -7.21
N SER A 245 -8.19 16.17 -8.41
CA SER A 245 -8.68 17.38 -9.05
C SER A 245 -10.16 17.16 -9.32
N MET A 246 -11.02 17.83 -8.55
CA MET A 246 -12.42 17.97 -8.93
C MET A 246 -12.38 18.75 -10.24
N ASP A 247 -13.04 18.24 -11.28
CA ASP A 247 -13.31 19.02 -12.47
C ASP A 247 -13.93 20.35 -12.01
N VAL A 248 -13.15 21.42 -12.16
CA VAL A 248 -13.68 22.78 -12.18
C VAL A 248 -14.35 22.94 -13.54
N GLU A 249 -15.52 22.34 -13.70
CA GLU A 249 -16.53 22.77 -14.67
C GLU A 249 -17.68 23.35 -13.82
N ALA A 250 -17.60 24.63 -13.45
CA ALA A 250 -18.01 25.80 -14.23
C ALA A 250 -19.54 25.87 -14.43
N HIS A 251 -20.18 26.67 -13.57
CA HIS A 251 -21.47 27.38 -13.71
C HIS A 251 -22.66 26.72 -14.42
#